data_AF-A0A955WSF1-F1
#
_entry.id   AF-A0A955WSF1-F1
#
_cell.length_a   1.000
_cell.length_b   1.000
_cell.length_c   1.000
_cell.angle_alpha   90.00
_cell.angle_beta   90.00
_cell.angle_gamma   90.00
#
_symmetry.space_group_name_H-M   'P 1'
#
loop_
_entity.id
_entity.type
_entity.pdbx_description
1 polymer ?
#
loop_
_entity_poly.entity_id
_entity_poly.type
_entity_poly.pdbx_seq_one_letter_code
_entity_poly.pdbx_strand_id
1 'polypeptide(L)'
;MRLLLALSAAALMALASPAQAIEKIPPEAKAVEIITQFLNAARIEDEGKRLQAVLPLLHKSMKSADGKDLPPNVKRYSYKKACDGAKFYQVPAKIFEVHKGNTVTVGFKETAEKGRTDKYFVEKKAGIAGRPAPLHVFFPADGGAPTLINIGSL
;
A
#
# COMPACT_ATOMS: atom_id res chain seq x y z
N MET A 1 23.46 42.25 52.68
CA MET A 1 22.31 41.52 52.12
C MET A 1 22.47 41.49 50.60
N ARG A 2 23.04 40.41 50.04
CA ARG A 2 23.22 40.20 48.59
C ARG A 2 22.36 38.98 48.22
N LEU A 3 21.27 39.21 47.50
CA LEU A 3 20.42 38.14 46.97
C LEU A 3 20.92 37.82 45.56
N LEU A 4 21.53 36.65 45.38
CA LEU A 4 21.98 36.15 44.08
C LEU A 4 20.79 35.59 43.30
N LEU A 5 20.59 36.15 42.11
CA LEU A 5 19.76 35.62 41.03
C LEU A 5 20.36 34.26 40.58
N ALA A 6 19.57 33.20 40.58
CA ALA A 6 19.92 31.95 39.90
C ALA A 6 18.96 31.75 38.71
N LEU A 7 19.45 32.08 37.52
CA LEU A 7 18.80 31.78 36.24
C LEU A 7 19.11 30.32 35.88
N SER A 8 18.14 29.42 36.02
CA SER A 8 18.29 28.04 35.52
C SER A 8 17.92 27.98 34.03
N ALA A 9 18.92 27.92 33.17
CA ALA A 9 18.75 27.60 31.75
C ALA A 9 18.57 26.08 31.60
N ALA A 10 17.33 25.62 31.46
CA ALA A 10 17.05 24.24 31.06
C ALA A 10 17.19 24.13 29.53
N ALA A 11 18.30 23.55 29.07
CA ALA A 11 18.50 23.20 27.67
C ALA A 11 17.65 21.95 27.34
N LEU A 12 16.53 22.17 26.64
CA LEU A 12 15.72 21.10 26.06
C LEU A 12 16.46 20.53 24.84
N MET A 13 17.26 19.48 25.01
CA MET A 13 17.78 18.73 23.86
C MET A 13 16.68 17.83 23.30
N ALA A 14 16.13 18.21 22.15
CA ALA A 14 15.23 17.36 21.38
C ALA A 14 16.02 16.16 20.82
N LEU A 15 15.74 14.96 21.30
CA LEU A 15 16.22 13.70 20.71
C LEU A 15 15.55 13.53 19.34
N ALA A 16 16.25 13.92 18.27
CA ALA A 16 15.86 13.54 16.91
C ALA A 16 16.25 12.08 16.69
N SER A 17 15.29 11.15 16.78
CA SER A 17 15.52 9.77 16.34
C SER A 17 15.85 9.75 14.84
N PRO A 18 16.96 9.12 14.41
CA PRO A 18 17.27 9.03 12.99
C PRO A 18 16.17 8.22 12.29
N ALA A 19 15.65 8.75 11.18
CA ALA A 19 14.74 8.01 10.32
C ALA A 19 15.44 6.72 9.87
N GLN A 20 14.81 5.56 10.11
CA GLN A 20 15.34 4.29 9.65
C GLN A 20 15.48 4.30 8.13
N ALA A 21 16.62 3.83 7.63
CA ALA A 21 16.89 3.73 6.21
C ALA A 21 15.89 2.77 5.53
N ILE A 22 15.42 3.13 4.34
CA ILE A 22 14.50 2.29 3.55
C ILE A 22 15.29 1.10 3.02
N GLU A 23 14.91 -0.12 3.42
CA GLU A 23 15.44 -1.36 2.83
C GLU A 23 14.81 -1.58 1.45
N LYS A 24 15.65 -1.62 0.41
CA LYS A 24 15.22 -1.95 -0.95
C LYS A 24 15.48 -3.43 -1.22
N ILE A 25 14.48 -4.12 -1.77
CA ILE A 25 14.55 -5.56 -2.07
C ILE A 25 14.18 -5.82 -3.54
N PRO A 26 14.59 -6.97 -4.11
CA PRO A 26 14.11 -7.37 -5.42
C PRO A 26 12.60 -7.68 -5.39
N PRO A 27 11.89 -7.51 -6.52
CA PRO A 27 10.47 -7.84 -6.60
C PRO A 27 10.24 -9.35 -6.58
N GLU A 28 9.40 -9.80 -5.66
CA GLU A 28 8.92 -11.19 -5.62
C GLU A 28 7.89 -11.49 -6.72
N ALA A 29 8.03 -12.66 -7.37
CA ALA A 29 7.19 -13.05 -8.51
C ALA A 29 5.68 -13.04 -8.19
N LYS A 30 5.28 -13.57 -7.02
CA LYS A 30 3.87 -13.60 -6.59
C LYS A 30 3.27 -12.20 -6.44
N ALA A 31 4.07 -11.21 -6.04
CA ALA A 31 3.62 -9.82 -5.93
C ALA A 31 3.48 -9.15 -7.31
N VAL A 32 4.42 -9.40 -8.22
CA VAL A 32 4.33 -8.92 -9.60
C VAL A 32 3.11 -9.50 -10.29
N GLU A 33 2.81 -10.77 -10.04
CA GLU A 33 1.64 -11.47 -10.56
C GLU A 33 0.34 -10.83 -10.08
N ILE A 34 0.12 -10.68 -8.77
CA ILE A 34 -1.12 -10.09 -8.25
C ILE A 34 -1.29 -8.62 -8.66
N ILE A 35 -0.19 -7.85 -8.75
CA ILE A 35 -0.23 -6.48 -9.28
C ILE A 35 -0.65 -6.49 -10.75
N THR A 36 -0.12 -7.40 -11.56
CA THR A 36 -0.50 -7.55 -12.96
C THR A 36 -1.98 -7.91 -13.09
N GLN A 37 -2.45 -8.88 -12.31
CA GLN A 37 -3.87 -9.26 -12.25
C GLN A 37 -4.74 -8.07 -11.86
N PHE A 38 -4.32 -7.28 -10.87
CA PHE A 38 -5.04 -6.10 -10.43
C PHE A 38 -5.12 -5.02 -11.51
N LEU A 39 -4.02 -4.71 -12.18
CA LEU A 39 -3.99 -3.71 -13.26
C LEU A 39 -4.87 -4.15 -14.45
N ASN A 40 -4.93 -5.45 -14.75
CA ASN A 40 -5.86 -5.99 -15.74
C ASN A 40 -7.31 -5.86 -15.27
N ALA A 41 -7.61 -6.31 -14.04
CA ALA A 41 -8.95 -6.25 -13.47
C ALA A 41 -9.48 -4.81 -13.42
N ALA A 42 -8.68 -3.86 -12.92
CA ALA A 42 -9.04 -2.45 -12.78
C ALA A 42 -9.36 -1.73 -14.10
N ARG A 43 -8.96 -2.31 -15.25
CA ARG A 43 -9.25 -1.79 -16.60
C ARG A 43 -10.50 -2.38 -17.25
N ILE A 44 -11.16 -3.34 -16.60
CA ILE A 44 -12.45 -3.85 -17.08
C ILE A 44 -13.46 -2.69 -17.11
N GLU A 45 -14.13 -2.50 -18.24
CA GLU A 45 -15.04 -1.36 -18.46
C GLU A 45 -16.34 -1.51 -17.65
N ASP A 46 -16.90 -2.71 -17.61
CA ASP A 46 -18.08 -3.03 -16.82
C ASP A 46 -17.75 -2.96 -15.33
N GLU A 47 -18.39 -2.04 -14.60
CA GLU A 47 -18.03 -1.77 -13.21
C GLU A 47 -18.29 -2.95 -12.27
N GLY A 48 -19.34 -3.74 -12.55
CA GLY A 48 -19.70 -4.91 -11.76
C GLY A 48 -18.66 -6.02 -11.94
N LYS A 49 -18.31 -6.34 -13.19
CA LYS A 49 -17.25 -7.31 -13.52
C LYS A 49 -15.89 -6.86 -13.03
N ARG A 50 -15.57 -5.56 -13.14
CA ARG A 50 -14.35 -4.97 -12.60
C ARG A 50 -14.24 -5.19 -11.11
N LEU A 51 -15.30 -4.87 -10.36
CA LEU A 51 -15.31 -5.06 -8.91
C LEU A 51 -15.18 -6.55 -8.54
N GLN A 52 -15.93 -7.43 -9.20
CA GLN A 52 -15.85 -8.87 -8.99
C GLN A 52 -14.43 -9.41 -9.22
N ALA A 53 -13.74 -8.93 -10.25
CA ALA A 53 -12.36 -9.33 -10.54
C ALA A 53 -11.33 -8.75 -9.56
N VAL A 54 -11.58 -7.55 -9.01
CA VAL A 54 -10.68 -6.89 -8.06
C VAL A 54 -10.81 -7.47 -6.64
N LEU A 55 -12.02 -7.77 -6.17
CA LEU A 55 -12.28 -8.25 -4.81
C LEU A 55 -11.39 -9.42 -4.34
N PRO A 56 -11.14 -10.48 -5.12
CA PRO A 56 -10.29 -11.58 -4.66
C PRO A 56 -8.82 -11.17 -4.48
N LEU A 57 -8.37 -10.09 -5.12
CA LEU A 57 -6.99 -9.60 -5.07
C LEU A 57 -6.72 -8.71 -3.84
N LEU A 58 -7.78 -8.24 -3.19
CA LEU A 58 -7.68 -7.36 -2.04
C LEU A 58 -7.66 -8.16 -0.74
N HIS A 59 -6.94 -7.63 0.25
CA HIS A 59 -6.97 -8.17 1.61
C HIS A 59 -8.38 -8.03 2.22
N LYS A 60 -8.75 -8.95 3.11
CA LYS A 60 -10.07 -8.97 3.77
C LYS A 60 -10.41 -7.67 4.50
N SER A 61 -9.43 -6.94 5.03
CA SER A 61 -9.64 -5.63 5.68
C SER A 61 -10.09 -4.51 4.75
N MET A 62 -9.98 -4.69 3.43
CA MET A 62 -10.39 -3.71 2.42
C MET A 62 -11.84 -3.88 1.97
N LYS A 63 -12.51 -4.95 2.41
CA LYS A 63 -13.82 -5.38 1.93
C LYS A 63 -14.92 -5.01 2.92
N SER A 64 -16.16 -5.00 2.45
CA SER A 64 -17.34 -4.99 3.30
C SER A 64 -17.34 -6.22 4.22
N ALA A 65 -18.15 -6.18 5.29
CA ALA A 65 -18.22 -7.27 6.27
C ALA A 65 -18.61 -8.63 5.67
N ASP A 66 -19.43 -8.63 4.61
CA ASP A 66 -19.82 -9.84 3.87
C ASP A 66 -18.82 -10.25 2.78
N GLY A 67 -17.77 -9.46 2.57
CA GLY A 67 -16.73 -9.68 1.56
C GLY A 67 -17.18 -9.48 0.10
N LYS A 68 -18.41 -9.04 -0.15
CA LYS A 68 -19.01 -8.96 -1.50
C LYS A 68 -18.87 -7.58 -2.16
N ASP A 69 -18.45 -6.57 -1.41
CA ASP A 69 -18.21 -5.21 -1.91
C ASP A 69 -17.03 -4.57 -1.13
N LEU A 70 -16.81 -3.28 -1.37
CA LEU A 70 -15.87 -2.42 -0.65
C LEU A 70 -16.65 -1.47 0.27
N PRO A 71 -16.08 -1.08 1.43
CA PRO A 71 -16.66 -0.02 2.23
C PRO A 71 -16.82 1.27 1.41
N PRO A 72 -17.87 2.08 1.62
CA PRO A 72 -18.20 3.23 0.76
C PRO A 72 -17.02 4.20 0.53
N ASN A 73 -16.23 4.47 1.58
CA ASN A 73 -15.06 5.33 1.47
C ASN A 73 -13.93 4.71 0.64
N VAL A 74 -13.68 3.41 0.81
CA VAL A 74 -12.68 2.68 0.00
C VAL A 74 -13.10 2.69 -1.47
N LYS A 75 -14.39 2.47 -1.74
CA LYS A 75 -14.95 2.47 -3.10
C LYS A 75 -14.86 3.84 -3.77
N ARG A 76 -15.31 4.89 -3.07
CA ARG A 76 -15.37 6.27 -3.59
C ARG A 76 -13.99 6.89 -3.83
N TYR A 77 -13.03 6.62 -2.97
CA TYR A 77 -11.72 7.27 -3.02
C TYR A 77 -10.65 6.35 -3.60
N SER A 78 -10.25 5.31 -2.87
CA SER A 78 -9.09 4.47 -3.23
C SER A 78 -9.33 3.65 -4.49
N TYR A 79 -10.45 2.93 -4.56
CA TYR A 79 -10.78 2.05 -5.69
C TYR A 79 -11.06 2.85 -6.96
N LYS A 80 -11.91 3.89 -6.88
CA LYS A 80 -12.19 4.76 -8.04
C LYS A 80 -10.89 5.31 -8.63
N LYS A 81 -10.02 5.88 -7.78
CA LYS A 81 -8.74 6.42 -8.22
C LYS A 81 -7.85 5.35 -8.86
N ALA A 82 -7.80 4.16 -8.26
CA ALA A 82 -7.01 3.06 -8.82
C ALA A 82 -7.49 2.62 -10.21
N CYS A 83 -8.80 2.51 -10.41
CA CYS A 83 -9.38 2.18 -11.72
C CYS A 83 -9.12 3.28 -12.76
N ASP A 84 -9.29 4.54 -12.39
CA ASP A 84 -9.01 5.68 -13.28
C ASP A 84 -7.52 5.76 -13.67
N GLY A 85 -6.63 5.45 -12.72
CA GLY A 85 -5.18 5.52 -12.86
C GLY A 85 -4.55 4.31 -13.55
N ALA A 86 -5.17 3.13 -13.46
CA ALA A 86 -4.59 1.86 -13.94
C ALA A 86 -4.14 1.93 -15.41
N LYS A 87 -4.81 2.71 -16.26
CA LYS A 87 -4.47 2.88 -17.69
C LYS A 87 -3.07 3.47 -17.95
N PHE A 88 -2.49 4.16 -16.97
CA PHE A 88 -1.17 4.81 -17.08
C PHE A 88 0.01 3.87 -16.85
N TYR A 89 -0.23 2.67 -16.32
CA TYR A 89 0.83 1.74 -15.91
C TYR A 89 1.08 0.63 -16.95
N GLN A 90 2.27 0.03 -16.93
CA GLN A 90 2.60 -1.09 -17.82
C GLN A 90 1.86 -2.37 -17.40
N VAL A 91 1.46 -3.18 -18.38
CA VAL A 91 0.95 -4.55 -18.19
C VAL A 91 1.65 -5.45 -19.21
N PRO A 92 2.30 -6.57 -18.81
CA PRO A 92 2.48 -7.02 -17.43
C PRO A 92 3.21 -5.98 -16.57
N ALA A 93 3.00 -6.02 -15.25
CA ALA A 93 3.54 -5.01 -14.35
C ALA A 93 5.06 -5.02 -14.38
N LYS A 94 5.68 -3.86 -14.58
CA LYS A 94 7.11 -3.66 -14.37
C LYS A 94 7.32 -2.89 -13.08
N ILE A 95 8.20 -3.41 -12.23
CA ILE A 95 8.46 -2.82 -10.92
C ILE A 95 9.72 -1.97 -11.02
N PHE A 96 9.58 -0.69 -10.68
CA PHE A 96 10.68 0.27 -10.63
C PHE A 96 11.57 -0.01 -9.41
N GLU A 97 10.95 -0.13 -8.24
CA GLU A 97 11.63 -0.53 -7.01
C GLU A 97 10.63 -1.09 -6.00
N VAL A 98 11.14 -1.81 -5.00
CA VAL A 98 10.35 -2.28 -3.86
C VAL A 98 10.97 -1.74 -2.59
N HIS A 99 10.16 -1.11 -1.76
CA HIS A 99 10.54 -0.77 -0.40
C HIS A 99 9.97 -1.83 0.52
N LYS A 100 10.84 -2.62 1.14
CA LYS A 100 10.44 -3.59 2.14
C LYS A 100 9.87 -2.84 3.34
N GLY A 101 8.72 -3.26 3.83
CA GLY A 101 8.17 -2.70 5.05
C GLY A 101 8.26 -3.67 6.21
N ASN A 102 7.48 -3.34 7.24
CA ASN A 102 7.52 -4.06 8.51
C ASN A 102 6.53 -5.23 8.52
N THR A 103 6.79 -6.18 9.40
CA THR A 103 5.76 -7.12 9.83
C THR A 103 4.76 -6.38 10.73
N VAL A 104 3.50 -6.42 10.34
CA VAL A 104 2.38 -5.73 11.01
C VAL A 104 1.19 -6.67 11.08
N THR A 105 0.22 -6.33 11.91
CA THR A 105 -1.12 -6.92 11.85
C THR A 105 -2.02 -5.97 11.07
N VAL A 106 -2.61 -6.45 9.97
CA VAL A 106 -3.56 -5.71 9.16
C VAL A 106 -4.98 -6.19 9.49
N GLY A 107 -5.94 -5.27 9.53
CA GLY A 107 -7.34 -5.57 9.83
C GLY A 107 -7.67 -5.54 11.32
N PHE A 108 -8.89 -5.93 11.65
CA PHE A 108 -9.44 -5.89 13.01
C PHE A 108 -10.34 -7.09 13.28
N LYS A 109 -10.27 -7.64 14.51
CA LYS A 109 -10.99 -8.85 14.93
C LYS A 109 -10.84 -9.99 13.91
N GLU A 110 -11.93 -10.46 13.30
CA GLU A 110 -11.97 -11.58 12.35
C GLU A 110 -11.17 -11.31 11.07
N THR A 111 -10.92 -10.04 10.75
CA THR A 111 -10.11 -9.65 9.60
C THR A 111 -8.64 -9.40 9.95
N ALA A 112 -8.25 -9.56 11.22
CA ALA A 112 -6.86 -9.38 11.64
C ALA A 112 -5.97 -10.48 11.07
N GLU A 113 -4.85 -10.09 10.48
CA GLU A 113 -3.87 -11.02 9.92
C GLU A 113 -2.46 -10.44 10.07
N LYS A 114 -1.52 -11.26 10.55
CA LYS A 114 -0.12 -10.85 10.71
C LYS A 114 0.64 -11.16 9.42
N GLY A 115 1.46 -10.23 8.97
CA GLY A 115 2.25 -10.38 7.76
C GLY A 115 3.16 -9.20 7.49
N ARG A 116 3.97 -9.28 6.43
CA ARG A 116 4.84 -8.19 5.97
C ARG A 116 4.10 -7.33 4.94
N THR A 117 4.22 -6.01 5.01
CA THR A 117 3.69 -5.12 3.96
C THR A 117 4.83 -4.44 3.23
N ASP A 118 4.91 -4.61 1.91
CA ASP A 118 5.92 -3.96 1.08
C ASP A 118 5.27 -3.00 0.07
N LYS A 119 6.01 -1.95 -0.31
CA LYS A 119 5.56 -0.97 -1.29
C LYS A 119 6.21 -1.26 -2.64
N TYR A 120 5.39 -1.62 -3.63
CA TYR A 120 5.80 -1.92 -4.99
C TYR A 120 5.52 -0.71 -5.89
N PHE A 121 6.58 -0.03 -6.32
CA PHE A 121 6.47 1.12 -7.21
C PHE A 121 6.35 0.64 -8.66
N VAL A 122 5.19 0.82 -9.26
CA VAL A 122 4.90 0.28 -10.60
C VAL A 122 5.29 1.30 -11.67
N GLU A 123 6.04 0.87 -12.67
CA GLU A 123 6.39 1.72 -13.80
C GLU A 123 5.17 2.15 -14.60
N LYS A 124 5.16 3.44 -14.94
CA LYS A 124 4.22 3.99 -15.91
C LYS A 124 4.64 3.59 -17.32
N LYS A 125 3.70 3.70 -18.26
CA LYS A 125 3.99 3.59 -19.70
C LYS A 125 4.94 4.72 -20.12
N ALA A 126 5.73 4.46 -21.16
CA ALA A 126 6.60 5.47 -21.75
C ALA A 126 5.80 6.74 -22.13
N GLY A 127 6.37 7.91 -21.88
CA GLY A 127 5.74 9.20 -22.15
C GLY A 127 4.72 9.68 -21.11
N ILE A 128 4.35 8.86 -20.11
CA ILE A 128 3.48 9.32 -19.02
C ILE A 128 4.30 9.98 -17.91
N ALA A 129 4.02 11.24 -17.62
CA ALA A 129 4.73 12.01 -16.60
C ALA A 129 4.42 11.56 -15.16
N GLY A 130 5.32 11.97 -14.25
CA GLY A 130 5.20 11.76 -12.81
C GLY A 130 5.84 10.45 -12.32
N ARG A 131 6.17 10.41 -11.03
CA ARG A 131 6.85 9.27 -10.41
C ARG A 131 5.94 8.02 -10.38
N PRO A 132 6.52 6.81 -10.45
CA PRO A 132 5.83 5.57 -10.09
C PRO A 132 5.10 5.69 -8.76
N ALA A 133 3.85 5.26 -8.72
CA ALA A 133 3.08 5.19 -7.48
C ALA A 133 3.19 3.79 -6.87
N PRO A 134 3.23 3.68 -5.53
CA PRO A 134 3.29 2.38 -4.89
C PRO A 134 1.92 1.72 -4.82
N LEU A 135 1.89 0.41 -5.07
CA LEU A 135 0.87 -0.49 -4.53
C LEU A 135 1.42 -1.18 -3.30
N HIS A 136 0.61 -1.33 -2.26
CA HIS A 136 1.05 -2.01 -1.04
C HIS A 136 0.60 -3.47 -1.09
N VAL A 137 1.58 -4.37 -1.11
CA VAL A 137 1.37 -5.82 -1.12
C VAL A 137 1.60 -6.35 0.29
N PHE A 138 0.64 -7.12 0.79
CA PHE A 138 0.69 -7.81 2.06
C PHE A 138 1.04 -9.29 1.84
N PHE A 139 2.04 -9.76 2.56
CA PHE A 139 2.49 -11.14 2.59
C PHE A 139 2.13 -11.76 3.94
N PRO A 140 1.18 -12.71 3.98
CA PRO A 140 0.82 -13.40 5.21
C PRO A 140 2.02 -14.09 5.87
N ALA A 141 2.11 -14.02 7.20
CA ALA A 141 3.22 -14.62 7.95
C ALA A 141 3.22 -16.16 7.90
N ASP A 142 2.08 -16.77 7.58
CA ASP A 142 1.91 -18.22 7.41
C ASP A 142 2.32 -18.72 6.01
N GLY A 143 2.76 -17.82 5.12
CA GLY A 143 3.15 -18.15 3.75
C GLY A 143 1.99 -18.22 2.75
N GLY A 144 0.79 -17.78 3.14
CA GLY A 144 -0.36 -17.65 2.26
C GLY A 144 -0.13 -16.75 1.03
N ALA A 145 -1.11 -16.73 0.13
CA ALA A 145 -1.03 -15.90 -1.08
C ALA A 145 -1.01 -14.40 -0.72
N PRO A 146 -0.17 -13.58 -1.39
CA PRO A 146 -0.14 -12.16 -1.11
C PRO A 146 -1.45 -11.49 -1.54
N THR A 147 -1.77 -10.35 -0.93
CA THR A 147 -2.96 -9.55 -1.26
C THR A 147 -2.63 -8.06 -1.29
N LEU A 148 -3.47 -7.25 -1.91
CA LEU A 148 -3.32 -5.80 -1.92
C LEU A 148 -4.05 -5.16 -0.73
N ILE A 149 -3.35 -4.32 0.03
CA ILE A 149 -3.90 -3.59 1.19
C ILE A 149 -3.96 -2.08 0.99
N ASN A 150 -3.35 -1.55 -0.08
CA ASN A 150 -3.52 -0.16 -0.48
C ASN A 150 -3.32 -0.02 -2.00
N ILE A 151 -4.36 0.50 -2.66
CA ILE A 151 -4.42 0.71 -4.11
C ILE A 151 -4.64 2.18 -4.49
N GLY A 152 -4.92 3.06 -3.51
CA GLY A 152 -5.38 4.43 -3.77
C GLY A 152 -4.29 5.40 -4.24
N SER A 153 -3.08 4.92 -4.47
CA SER A 153 -1.97 5.75 -4.94
C SER A 153 -1.88 5.84 -6.46
N LEU A 154 -2.48 4.89 -7.19
CA LEU A 154 -2.40 4.83 -8.66
C LEU A 154 -3.03 6.02 -9.37
#